data_AF-A0A5B8MK51-F1
#
_entry.id   AF-A0A5B8MK51-F1
#
_cell.length_a   1.000
_cell.length_b   1.000
_cell.length_c   1.000
_cell.angle_alpha   90.00
_cell.angle_beta   90.00
_cell.angle_gamma   90.00
#
_symmetry.space_group_name_H-M   'P 1'
#
loop_
_entity.id
_entity.type
_entity.pdbx_description
1 polymer ?
#
loop_
_entity_poly.entity_id
_entity_poly.type
_entity_poly.pdbx_seq_one_letter_code
_entity_poly.pdbx_strand_id
1 'polypeptide(L)'
;MAAKCTGVARGGTSVVSTAARRPAVARESRLRIPGVSVRTASAGNGIKPSSLFSSRNWRSSGERQGVVAHAGTKPTLLLFDCDGVLVETERDGHRVAFNEAFVQKGLPSSLNWDVELYGKLLEVGGGKERMKHDFSNRISEGDEEMKKVVEEAGGLDELAKDLHALKTEIMMDMVNANKMPPRPGIRRIIGEAAKAGVRMAICSTSNEKAVRAVLNSVLNAGEPLGVTLDDIPIFAGDIVPKKKPDPAVYELAAKEMLGDGWKAQTKDCVVIEDSRIGAQAAKSAGMKCIVTLSIYTESEPFDDIGVDKIIDCVGNQGEERVSLADMDLNGPLWN
;
A
#
# COMPACT_ATOMS: atom_id res chain seq x y z
N MET A 1 4.70 0.84 -79.51
CA MET A 1 3.60 1.42 -80.34
C MET A 1 2.51 1.86 -79.37
N ALA A 2 2.38 3.10 -78.88
CA ALA A 2 2.36 4.44 -79.48
C ALA A 2 1.06 4.77 -80.26
N ALA A 3 0.14 5.49 -79.60
CA ALA A 3 -0.78 6.54 -80.09
C ALA A 3 -1.65 6.93 -78.87
N LYS A 4 -1.67 8.13 -78.25
CA LYS A 4 -1.55 9.55 -78.62
C LYS A 4 -2.63 10.07 -79.58
N CYS A 5 -3.54 10.86 -79.01
CA CYS A 5 -4.21 12.07 -79.55
C CYS A 5 -5.00 12.71 -78.38
N THR A 6 -5.26 14.01 -78.25
CA THR A 6 -4.48 15.28 -78.24
C THR A 6 -5.48 16.41 -77.96
N GLY A 7 -5.03 17.50 -77.30
CA GLY A 7 -5.69 18.81 -77.21
C GLY A 7 -5.98 19.22 -75.76
N VAL A 8 -5.28 20.12 -75.06
CA VAL A 8 -4.62 21.44 -75.30
C VAL A 8 -5.58 22.63 -75.44
N ALA A 9 -5.64 23.45 -74.37
CA ALA A 9 -5.49 24.92 -74.32
C ALA A 9 -5.47 25.34 -72.82
N ARG A 10 -4.36 25.72 -72.19
CA ARG A 10 -3.53 26.95 -72.19
C ARG A 10 -4.24 28.25 -71.74
N GLY A 11 -3.63 28.86 -70.71
CA GLY A 11 -3.81 30.23 -70.21
C GLY A 11 -4.13 30.22 -68.72
N GLY A 12 -3.36 30.74 -67.77
CA GLY A 12 -2.25 31.69 -67.80
C GLY A 12 -2.36 32.56 -66.54
N THR A 13 -1.51 32.27 -65.54
CA THR A 13 -0.95 33.16 -64.50
C THR A 13 -1.77 34.33 -63.94
N SER A 14 -1.99 34.35 -62.62
CA SER A 14 -1.62 35.49 -61.75
C SER A 14 -1.71 35.11 -60.27
N VAL A 15 -0.64 35.42 -59.55
CA VAL A 15 -0.48 35.28 -58.10
C VAL A 15 -1.06 36.53 -57.44
N VAL A 16 -2.01 36.37 -56.51
CA VAL A 16 -2.31 37.41 -55.51
C VAL A 16 -2.46 36.77 -54.15
N SER A 17 -1.57 37.17 -53.26
CA SER A 17 -1.56 36.85 -51.83
C SER A 17 -2.74 37.55 -51.14
N THR A 18 -3.52 36.82 -50.36
CA THR A 18 -4.35 37.41 -49.30
C THR A 18 -4.23 36.56 -48.03
N ALA A 19 -3.49 37.09 -47.07
CA ALA A 19 -3.49 36.64 -45.69
C ALA A 19 -4.89 36.80 -45.08
N ALA A 20 -5.52 35.70 -44.68
CA ALA A 20 -6.75 35.72 -43.90
C ALA A 20 -6.41 35.74 -42.40
N ARG A 21 -6.98 36.75 -41.74
CA ARG A 21 -6.71 37.17 -40.36
C ARG A 21 -7.28 36.18 -39.33
N ARG A 22 -6.57 36.06 -38.20
CA ARG A 22 -7.04 35.46 -36.94
C ARG A 22 -8.34 36.14 -36.47
N PRO A 23 -9.36 35.40 -36.00
CA PRO A 23 -10.51 36.00 -35.35
C PRO A 23 -10.14 36.49 -33.93
N ALA A 24 -10.70 37.64 -33.58
CA ALA A 24 -10.43 38.42 -32.39
C ALA A 24 -11.07 37.83 -31.13
N VAL A 25 -10.38 38.04 -30.01
CA VAL A 25 -10.81 37.78 -28.64
C VAL A 25 -12.03 38.65 -28.30
N ALA A 26 -13.16 38.01 -27.96
CA ALA A 26 -14.35 38.70 -27.49
C ALA A 26 -14.18 39.13 -26.02
N ARG A 27 -14.47 40.41 -25.76
CA ARG A 27 -14.46 41.04 -24.43
C ARG A 27 -15.64 40.54 -23.58
N GLU A 28 -15.34 40.19 -22.34
CA GLU A 28 -16.32 39.87 -21.29
C GLU A 28 -17.18 41.10 -20.94
N SER A 29 -18.50 40.92 -21.00
CA SER A 29 -19.49 41.83 -20.43
C SER A 29 -19.80 41.44 -18.97
N ARG A 30 -19.44 42.30 -18.02
CA ARG A 30 -19.75 42.16 -16.59
C ARG A 30 -21.25 42.36 -16.33
N LEU A 31 -21.92 41.31 -15.85
CA LEU A 31 -23.15 41.47 -15.06
C LEU A 31 -22.76 41.72 -13.60
N ARG A 32 -23.32 42.78 -13.00
CA ARG A 32 -23.19 43.13 -11.57
C ARG A 32 -24.15 42.29 -10.74
N ILE A 33 -23.64 41.60 -9.73
CA ILE A 33 -24.42 41.07 -8.60
C ILE A 33 -23.98 41.87 -7.35
N PRO A 34 -24.90 42.45 -6.56
CA PRO A 34 -24.53 43.24 -5.39
C PRO A 34 -24.30 42.35 -4.16
N GLY A 35 -23.23 42.63 -3.42
CA GLY A 35 -23.12 42.30 -1.99
C GLY A 35 -22.10 41.26 -1.58
N VAL A 36 -20.79 41.54 -1.70
CA VAL A 36 -19.76 41.05 -0.76
C VAL A 36 -18.64 42.08 -0.71
N SER A 37 -18.34 42.57 0.50
CA SER A 37 -17.22 43.49 0.78
C SER A 37 -15.91 42.70 0.78
N VAL A 38 -15.00 43.00 -0.15
CA VAL A 38 -13.63 42.47 -0.15
C VAL A 38 -12.70 43.56 0.36
N ARG A 39 -12.13 43.37 1.55
CA ARG A 39 -11.01 44.16 2.05
C ARG A 39 -9.73 43.68 1.35
N THR A 40 -9.01 44.62 0.76
CA THR A 40 -7.66 44.42 0.21
C THR A 40 -6.64 44.30 1.35
N ALA A 41 -5.71 43.35 1.26
CA ALA A 41 -4.52 43.31 2.10
C ALA A 41 -3.27 43.15 1.21
N SER A 42 -2.32 44.04 1.48
CA SER A 42 -1.01 44.22 0.86
C SER A 42 -0.06 43.04 1.07
N ALA A 43 0.89 42.89 0.14
CA ALA A 43 2.00 41.95 0.16
C ALA A 43 2.88 42.05 1.42
N GLY A 44 3.44 40.91 1.83
CA GLY A 44 4.50 40.83 2.85
C GLY A 44 4.86 39.40 3.28
N ASN A 45 6.05 38.95 2.84
CA ASN A 45 6.97 37.97 3.42
C ASN A 45 6.61 36.48 3.57
N GLY A 46 7.64 35.67 3.29
CA GLY A 46 7.64 34.21 3.18
C GLY A 46 7.20 33.44 4.41
N ILE A 47 6.58 32.30 4.15
CA ILE A 47 6.10 31.33 5.13
C ILE A 47 6.99 30.08 5.05
N LYS A 48 7.63 29.74 6.17
CA LYS A 48 8.31 28.46 6.43
C LYS A 48 7.28 27.32 6.51
N PRO A 49 7.63 26.06 6.17
CA PRO A 49 6.71 24.95 6.35
C PRO A 49 6.57 24.63 7.84
N SER A 50 5.38 24.86 8.41
CA SER A 50 5.04 24.48 9.78
C SER A 50 3.96 23.40 9.79
N SER A 51 4.29 22.27 10.44
CA SER A 51 3.43 21.44 11.28
C SER A 51 2.04 21.06 10.74
N LEU A 52 1.96 19.90 10.10
CA LEU A 52 0.73 19.11 9.97
C LEU A 52 0.75 17.95 10.96
N PHE A 53 0.79 18.26 12.25
CA PHE A 53 0.36 17.33 13.29
C PHE A 53 -0.43 18.13 14.31
N SER A 54 -1.76 18.03 14.23
CA SER A 54 -2.64 18.51 15.29
C SER A 54 -2.52 17.49 16.43
N SER A 55 -1.77 17.85 17.47
CA SER A 55 -1.79 17.17 18.76
C SER A 55 -3.19 17.31 19.39
N ARG A 56 -4.15 16.49 18.96
CA ARG A 56 -5.44 16.36 19.64
C ARG A 56 -5.24 15.58 20.92
N ASN A 57 -5.05 16.34 22.01
CA ASN A 57 -5.41 16.07 23.40
C ASN A 57 -5.70 14.59 23.76
N TRP A 58 -4.64 13.82 23.99
CA TRP A 58 -4.70 12.67 24.89
C TRP A 58 -4.78 13.20 26.33
N ARG A 59 -6.00 13.39 26.85
CA ARG A 59 -6.21 13.74 28.26
C ARG A 59 -6.04 12.49 29.11
N SER A 60 -4.98 12.47 29.91
CA SER A 60 -4.83 11.52 31.01
C SER A 60 -5.85 11.84 32.10
N SER A 61 -7.02 11.19 32.08
CA SER A 61 -7.91 11.14 33.25
C SER A 61 -7.41 10.06 34.20
N GLY A 62 -6.61 10.47 35.18
CA GLY A 62 -6.26 9.64 36.32
C GLY A 62 -7.34 9.72 37.39
N GLU A 63 -7.99 8.61 37.67
CA GLU A 63 -8.60 8.33 38.96
C GLU A 63 -7.98 7.07 39.54
N ARG A 64 -7.41 7.19 40.75
CA ARG A 64 -6.83 6.08 41.49
C ARG A 64 -7.98 5.27 42.09
N GLN A 65 -8.16 4.05 41.62
CA GLN A 65 -8.79 2.98 42.39
C GLN A 65 -7.84 1.79 42.42
N GLY A 66 -7.54 1.32 43.63
CA GLY A 66 -6.57 0.26 43.87
C GLY A 66 -7.05 -1.07 43.31
N VAL A 67 -6.17 -1.73 42.57
CA VAL A 67 -6.30 -3.14 42.17
C VAL A 67 -4.93 -3.81 42.31
N VAL A 68 -5.00 -5.04 42.79
CA VAL A 68 -3.93 -5.98 43.14
C VAL A 68 -2.92 -6.17 42.01
N ALA A 69 -1.65 -6.35 42.37
CA ALA A 69 -0.51 -6.44 41.47
C ALA A 69 -0.57 -7.62 40.49
N HIS A 70 -0.62 -7.30 39.20
CA HIS A 70 0.09 -8.02 38.14
C HIS A 70 0.71 -6.96 37.21
N ALA A 71 1.81 -6.36 37.64
CA ALA A 71 2.47 -5.32 36.84
C ALA A 71 3.39 -5.95 35.80
N GLY A 72 2.80 -6.69 34.85
CA GLY A 72 3.46 -6.89 33.57
C GLY A 72 3.63 -5.54 32.87
N THR A 73 4.79 -5.30 32.29
CA THR A 73 5.05 -4.07 31.53
C THR A 73 4.61 -4.28 30.10
N LYS A 74 3.52 -3.65 29.68
CA LYS A 74 3.03 -3.71 28.30
C LYS A 74 3.92 -2.93 27.32
N PRO A 75 3.88 -3.23 26.01
CA PRO A 75 4.62 -2.46 25.01
C PRO A 75 4.22 -0.98 25.03
N THR A 76 5.20 -0.10 24.79
CA THR A 76 4.95 1.34 24.66
C THR A 76 4.35 1.69 23.31
N LEU A 77 4.67 0.91 22.28
CA LEU A 77 4.24 1.06 20.90
C LEU A 77 4.21 -0.30 20.21
N LEU A 78 3.09 -0.60 19.55
CA LEU A 78 2.94 -1.74 18.67
C LEU A 78 2.97 -1.27 17.22
N LEU A 79 3.92 -1.80 16.45
CA LEU A 79 4.16 -1.43 15.06
C LEU A 79 3.79 -2.62 14.18
N PHE A 80 2.96 -2.41 13.17
CA PHE A 80 2.59 -3.46 12.23
C PHE A 80 3.20 -3.16 10.87
N ASP A 81 3.78 -4.16 10.20
CA ASP A 81 3.84 -4.09 8.75
C ASP A 81 2.42 -4.16 8.14
N CYS A 82 2.29 -3.84 6.86
CA CYS A 82 1.02 -3.89 6.12
C CYS A 82 0.86 -5.20 5.36
N ASP A 83 1.77 -5.49 4.43
CA ASP A 83 1.59 -6.50 3.40
C ASP A 83 2.09 -7.84 3.92
N GLY A 84 1.22 -8.85 3.97
CA GLY A 84 1.57 -10.12 4.61
C GLY A 84 1.43 -10.08 6.13
N VAL A 85 1.19 -8.92 6.76
CA VAL A 85 0.82 -8.83 8.20
C VAL A 85 -0.64 -8.50 8.41
N LEU A 86 -1.14 -7.37 7.90
CA LEU A 86 -2.54 -6.99 8.11
C LEU A 86 -3.48 -7.87 7.26
N VAL A 87 -3.05 -8.14 6.03
CA VAL A 87 -3.76 -8.88 4.99
C VAL A 87 -2.73 -9.66 4.19
N GLU A 88 -3.10 -10.81 3.65
CA GLU A 88 -2.31 -11.51 2.63
C GLU A 88 -2.41 -10.78 1.27
N THR A 89 -1.87 -9.56 1.18
CA THR A 89 -2.11 -8.65 0.03
C THR A 89 -1.74 -9.27 -1.30
N GLU A 90 -0.66 -10.05 -1.37
CA GLU A 90 -0.24 -10.74 -2.58
C GLU A 90 -1.20 -11.90 -2.95
N ARG A 91 -1.59 -12.73 -1.97
CA ARG A 91 -2.43 -13.93 -2.20
C ARG A 91 -3.90 -13.58 -2.46
N ASP A 92 -4.44 -12.68 -1.65
CA ASP A 92 -5.88 -12.39 -1.58
C ASP A 92 -6.24 -11.05 -2.23
N GLY A 93 -5.24 -10.22 -2.56
CA GLY A 93 -5.41 -8.96 -3.28
C GLY A 93 -4.88 -9.04 -4.71
N HIS A 94 -3.56 -8.91 -4.89
CA HIS A 94 -2.95 -8.75 -6.20
C HIS A 94 -3.18 -9.93 -7.14
N ARG A 95 -2.99 -11.17 -6.67
CA ARG A 95 -3.26 -12.38 -7.47
C ARG A 95 -4.72 -12.45 -7.94
N VAL A 96 -5.65 -12.14 -7.04
CA VAL A 96 -7.09 -12.12 -7.36
C VAL A 96 -7.40 -11.04 -8.39
N ALA A 97 -6.82 -9.84 -8.25
CA ALA A 97 -7.00 -8.75 -9.20
C ALA A 97 -6.37 -9.03 -10.58
N PHE A 98 -5.26 -9.76 -10.65
CA PHE A 98 -4.70 -10.24 -11.92
C PHE A 98 -5.66 -11.21 -12.62
N ASN A 99 -6.12 -12.24 -11.90
CA ASN A 99 -7.04 -13.23 -12.47
C ASN A 99 -8.36 -12.60 -12.92
N GLU A 100 -8.90 -11.66 -12.14
CA GLU A 100 -10.11 -10.92 -12.54
C GLU A 100 -9.85 -10.07 -13.80
N ALA A 101 -8.69 -9.43 -13.92
CA ALA A 101 -8.32 -8.69 -15.13
C ALA A 101 -8.20 -9.62 -16.36
N PHE A 102 -7.65 -10.82 -16.18
CA PHE A 102 -7.58 -11.83 -17.24
C PHE A 102 -8.99 -12.20 -17.71
N VAL A 103 -9.88 -12.55 -16.77
CA VAL A 103 -11.28 -12.91 -17.06
C VAL A 103 -12.01 -11.77 -17.78
N GLN A 104 -11.90 -10.53 -17.30
CA GLN A 104 -12.59 -9.38 -17.90
C GLN A 104 -12.07 -9.02 -19.30
N LYS A 105 -10.81 -9.33 -19.61
CA LYS A 105 -10.25 -9.19 -20.97
C LYS A 105 -10.51 -10.42 -21.85
N GLY A 106 -11.27 -11.40 -21.35
CA GLY A 106 -11.66 -12.58 -22.12
C GLY A 106 -10.55 -13.64 -22.24
N LEU A 107 -9.53 -13.59 -21.39
CA LEU A 107 -8.53 -14.66 -21.34
C LEU A 107 -9.17 -15.93 -20.74
N PRO A 108 -8.81 -17.12 -21.24
CA PRO A 108 -9.30 -18.39 -20.73
C PRO A 108 -8.85 -18.61 -19.28
N SER A 109 -9.68 -19.29 -18.49
CA SER A 109 -9.42 -19.53 -17.07
C SER A 109 -8.20 -20.42 -16.80
N SER A 110 -7.72 -21.16 -17.81
CA SER A 110 -6.45 -21.92 -17.78
C SER A 110 -5.22 -21.04 -17.59
N LEU A 111 -5.32 -19.73 -17.85
CA LEU A 111 -4.25 -18.75 -17.66
C LEU A 111 -4.27 -18.10 -16.27
N ASN A 112 -5.28 -18.38 -15.45
CA ASN A 112 -5.34 -17.84 -14.09
C ASN A 112 -4.18 -18.35 -13.25
N TRP A 113 -3.66 -17.47 -12.41
CA TRP A 113 -2.63 -17.79 -11.44
C TRP A 113 -3.25 -18.32 -10.16
N ASP A 114 -3.06 -19.61 -9.91
CA ASP A 114 -3.28 -20.18 -8.58
C ASP A 114 -2.24 -19.64 -7.58
N VAL A 115 -2.39 -20.02 -6.31
CA VAL A 115 -1.53 -19.54 -5.22
C VAL A 115 -0.08 -19.99 -5.41
N GLU A 116 0.14 -21.22 -5.85
CA GLU A 116 1.48 -21.79 -5.99
C GLU A 116 2.24 -21.14 -7.16
N LEU A 117 1.59 -21.03 -8.32
CA LEU A 117 2.17 -20.37 -9.49
C LEU A 117 2.45 -18.90 -9.21
N TYR A 118 1.51 -18.19 -8.56
CA TYR A 118 1.74 -16.78 -8.23
C TYR A 118 2.94 -16.59 -7.30
N GLY A 119 3.13 -17.50 -6.32
CA GLY A 119 4.31 -17.50 -5.45
C GLY A 119 5.62 -17.58 -6.23
N LYS A 120 5.71 -18.49 -7.21
CA LYS A 120 6.89 -18.59 -8.10
C LYS A 120 7.09 -17.32 -8.93
N LEU A 121 5.98 -16.75 -9.42
CA LEU A 121 6.00 -15.53 -10.22
C LEU A 121 6.40 -14.27 -9.42
N LEU A 122 6.32 -14.27 -8.09
CA LEU A 122 6.80 -13.15 -7.25
C LEU A 122 8.30 -12.92 -7.35
N GLU A 123 9.09 -13.93 -7.73
CA GLU A 123 10.54 -13.80 -8.00
C GLU A 123 10.81 -12.85 -9.19
N VAL A 124 9.84 -12.68 -10.08
CA VAL A 124 9.88 -11.69 -11.16
C VAL A 124 9.35 -10.36 -10.64
N GLY A 125 10.24 -9.37 -10.51
CA GLY A 125 9.88 -8.03 -10.06
C GLY A 125 9.00 -7.29 -11.07
N GLY A 126 7.93 -6.65 -10.59
CA GLY A 126 7.02 -5.82 -11.40
C GLY A 126 5.86 -6.60 -12.02
N GLY A 127 4.64 -6.04 -11.91
CA GLY A 127 3.42 -6.74 -12.35
C GLY A 127 3.33 -6.97 -13.85
N LYS A 128 3.84 -6.02 -14.66
CA LYS A 128 3.87 -6.19 -16.13
C LYS A 128 4.91 -7.23 -16.51
N GLU A 129 6.11 -7.10 -15.97
CA GLU A 129 7.24 -7.98 -16.21
C GLU A 129 6.90 -9.44 -15.84
N ARG A 130 6.15 -9.62 -14.75
CA ARG A 130 5.59 -10.92 -14.34
C ARG A 130 4.66 -11.56 -15.37
N MET A 131 3.68 -10.81 -15.88
CA MET A 131 2.81 -11.29 -16.96
C MET A 131 3.61 -11.61 -18.22
N LYS A 132 4.56 -10.74 -18.58
CA LYS A 132 5.41 -10.96 -19.74
C LYS A 132 6.23 -12.23 -19.61
N HIS A 133 6.83 -12.45 -18.44
CA HIS A 133 7.58 -13.67 -18.15
C HIS A 133 6.70 -14.92 -18.29
N ASP A 134 5.58 -14.98 -17.58
CA ASP A 134 4.66 -16.13 -17.61
C ASP A 134 4.17 -16.42 -19.03
N PHE A 135 3.62 -15.43 -19.73
CA PHE A 135 3.05 -15.61 -21.06
C PHE A 135 4.13 -15.99 -22.09
N SER A 136 5.34 -15.44 -21.99
CA SER A 136 6.45 -15.80 -22.88
C SER A 136 6.93 -17.25 -22.66
N ASN A 137 6.93 -17.73 -21.42
CA ASN A 137 7.28 -19.11 -21.11
C ASN A 137 6.21 -20.07 -21.66
N ARG A 138 4.92 -19.78 -21.43
CA ARG A 138 3.80 -20.58 -21.96
C ARG A 138 3.85 -20.71 -23.48
N ILE A 139 4.09 -19.62 -24.20
CA ILE A 139 4.25 -19.65 -25.66
C ILE A 139 5.43 -20.54 -26.06
N SER A 140 6.55 -20.44 -25.34
CA SER A 140 7.75 -21.26 -25.59
C SER A 140 7.52 -22.75 -25.32
N GLU A 141 6.60 -23.07 -24.40
CA GLU A 141 6.16 -24.43 -24.06
C GLU A 141 5.06 -24.97 -24.99
N GLY A 142 4.61 -24.18 -25.98
CA GLY A 142 3.66 -24.61 -27.01
C GLY A 142 2.20 -24.25 -26.76
N ASP A 143 1.92 -23.28 -25.87
CA ASP A 143 0.57 -22.75 -25.64
C ASP A 143 0.10 -21.87 -26.81
N GLU A 144 -0.51 -22.49 -27.82
CA GLU A 144 -1.06 -21.81 -29.00
C GLU A 144 -2.23 -20.87 -28.65
N GLU A 145 -2.96 -21.12 -27.55
CA GLU A 145 -4.05 -20.25 -27.10
C GLU A 145 -3.50 -18.92 -26.56
N MET A 146 -2.47 -18.99 -25.71
CA MET A 146 -1.76 -17.80 -25.23
C MET A 146 -1.11 -17.02 -26.38
N LYS A 147 -0.49 -17.72 -27.34
CA LYS A 147 0.12 -17.08 -28.51
C LYS A 147 -0.89 -16.25 -29.30
N LYS A 148 -2.07 -16.82 -29.58
CA LYS A 148 -3.16 -16.13 -30.26
C LYS A 148 -3.62 -14.88 -29.49
N VAL A 149 -3.80 -14.99 -28.17
CA VAL A 149 -4.18 -13.84 -27.31
C VAL A 149 -3.14 -12.71 -27.42
N VAL A 150 -1.85 -13.04 -27.38
CA VAL A 150 -0.78 -12.03 -27.52
C VAL A 150 -0.78 -11.37 -28.90
N GLU A 151 -0.97 -12.14 -29.97
CA GLU A 151 -1.05 -11.61 -31.34
C GLU A 151 -2.26 -10.68 -31.52
N GLU A 152 -3.44 -11.07 -31.04
CA GLU A 152 -4.67 -10.27 -31.10
C GLU A 152 -4.57 -8.97 -30.29
N ALA A 153 -3.84 -8.98 -29.18
CA ALA A 153 -3.57 -7.80 -28.37
C ALA A 153 -2.52 -6.83 -28.95
N GLY A 154 -1.91 -7.16 -30.10
CA GLY A 154 -0.86 -6.35 -30.71
C GLY A 154 0.53 -6.54 -30.10
N GLY A 155 0.72 -7.62 -29.34
CA GLY A 155 1.99 -8.02 -28.76
C GLY A 155 2.00 -8.02 -27.23
N LEU A 156 3.07 -8.59 -26.68
CA LEU A 156 3.19 -8.92 -25.26
C LEU A 156 3.22 -7.66 -24.37
N ASP A 157 3.88 -6.60 -24.84
CA ASP A 157 3.97 -5.34 -24.10
C ASP A 157 2.63 -4.61 -24.01
N GLU A 158 1.84 -4.58 -25.09
CA GLU A 158 0.51 -3.94 -25.07
C GLU A 158 -0.48 -4.76 -24.23
N LEU A 159 -0.48 -6.09 -24.36
CA LEU A 159 -1.30 -6.96 -23.49
C LEU A 159 -0.98 -6.75 -22.01
N ALA A 160 0.30 -6.78 -21.63
CA ALA A 160 0.71 -6.60 -20.24
C ALA A 160 0.37 -5.20 -19.71
N LYS A 161 0.49 -4.17 -20.54
CA LYS A 161 0.12 -2.80 -20.18
C LYS A 161 -1.38 -2.67 -19.91
N ASP A 162 -2.22 -3.20 -20.81
CA ASP A 162 -3.67 -3.18 -20.69
C ASP A 162 -4.16 -3.95 -19.47
N LEU A 163 -3.65 -5.17 -19.27
CA LEU A 163 -3.99 -6.00 -18.12
C LEU A 163 -3.54 -5.36 -16.81
N HIS A 164 -2.35 -4.76 -16.77
CA HIS A 164 -1.86 -4.11 -15.56
C HIS A 164 -2.68 -2.89 -15.17
N ALA A 165 -3.12 -2.10 -16.16
CA ALA A 165 -4.01 -0.96 -15.92
C ALA A 165 -5.34 -1.42 -15.30
N LEU A 166 -6.01 -2.39 -15.92
CA LEU A 166 -7.26 -2.95 -15.43
C LEU A 166 -7.10 -3.62 -14.05
N LYS A 167 -6.04 -4.41 -13.85
CA LYS A 167 -5.71 -5.01 -12.55
C LYS A 167 -5.53 -3.95 -11.46
N THR A 168 -4.96 -2.79 -11.79
CA THR A 168 -4.78 -1.70 -10.83
C THR A 168 -6.14 -1.12 -10.41
N GLU A 169 -7.06 -0.93 -11.36
CA GLU A 169 -8.43 -0.47 -11.08
C GLU A 169 -9.19 -1.50 -10.22
N ILE A 170 -9.16 -2.78 -10.60
CA ILE A 170 -9.79 -3.86 -9.84
C ILE A 170 -9.25 -3.94 -8.41
N MET A 171 -7.93 -3.82 -8.23
CA MET A 171 -7.33 -3.82 -6.90
C MET A 171 -7.89 -2.68 -6.05
N MET A 172 -7.99 -1.46 -6.60
CA MET A 172 -8.56 -0.32 -5.89
C MET A 172 -10.03 -0.57 -5.50
N ASP A 173 -10.83 -1.14 -6.40
CA ASP A 173 -12.22 -1.48 -6.14
C ASP A 173 -12.36 -2.55 -5.06
N MET A 174 -11.51 -3.58 -5.08
CA MET A 174 -11.47 -4.61 -4.04
C MET A 174 -11.17 -4.02 -2.67
N VAL A 175 -10.21 -3.09 -2.60
CA VAL A 175 -9.86 -2.44 -1.34
C VAL A 175 -11.00 -1.55 -0.85
N ASN A 176 -11.60 -0.75 -1.73
CA ASN A 176 -12.72 0.13 -1.40
C ASN A 176 -13.97 -0.65 -0.97
N ALA A 177 -14.17 -1.85 -1.51
CA ALA A 177 -15.28 -2.74 -1.17
C ALA A 177 -15.00 -3.64 0.05
N ASN A 178 -13.88 -3.43 0.75
CA ASN A 178 -13.43 -4.24 1.90
C ASN A 178 -13.38 -5.75 1.61
N LYS A 179 -12.99 -6.15 0.39
CA LYS A 179 -13.00 -7.55 -0.07
C LYS A 179 -11.76 -8.34 0.36
N MET A 180 -10.81 -7.72 1.05
CA MET A 180 -9.60 -8.39 1.51
C MET A 180 -9.74 -8.77 2.99
N PRO A 181 -9.72 -10.08 3.32
CA PRO A 181 -9.86 -10.52 4.69
C PRO A 181 -8.62 -10.16 5.52
N PRO A 182 -8.78 -9.66 6.75
CA PRO A 182 -7.66 -9.50 7.68
C PRO A 182 -7.01 -10.85 7.99
N ARG A 183 -5.69 -10.87 8.23
CA ARG A 183 -5.03 -12.08 8.73
C ARG A 183 -5.58 -12.48 10.11
N PRO A 184 -5.66 -13.78 10.43
CA PRO A 184 -6.20 -14.26 11.70
C PRO A 184 -5.56 -13.57 12.91
N GLY A 185 -6.40 -13.00 13.77
CA GLY A 185 -5.98 -12.31 15.00
C GLY A 185 -5.61 -10.83 14.86
N ILE A 186 -5.43 -10.27 13.66
CA ILE A 186 -5.01 -8.87 13.50
C ILE A 186 -6.04 -7.89 14.08
N ARG A 187 -7.33 -8.08 13.74
CA ARG A 187 -8.40 -7.25 14.33
C ARG A 187 -8.46 -7.39 15.85
N ARG A 188 -8.24 -8.61 16.36
CA ARG A 188 -8.25 -8.89 17.81
C ARG A 188 -7.14 -8.11 18.51
N ILE A 189 -5.90 -8.21 18.04
CA ILE A 189 -4.75 -7.57 18.70
C ILE A 189 -4.80 -6.04 18.60
N ILE A 190 -5.32 -5.49 17.50
CA ILE A 190 -5.63 -4.04 17.39
C ILE A 190 -6.64 -3.64 18.47
N GLY A 191 -7.73 -4.41 18.63
CA GLY A 191 -8.74 -4.16 19.65
C GLY A 191 -8.22 -4.30 21.09
N GLU A 192 -7.33 -5.26 21.34
CA GLU A 192 -6.65 -5.42 22.64
C GLU A 192 -5.76 -4.22 22.95
N ALA A 193 -4.92 -3.82 21.98
CA ALA A 193 -4.02 -2.67 22.11
C ALA A 193 -4.79 -1.37 22.37
N ALA A 194 -5.88 -1.15 21.62
CA ALA A 194 -6.77 -0.02 21.81
C ALA A 194 -7.35 0.04 23.23
N LYS A 195 -7.94 -1.07 23.70
CA LYS A 195 -8.52 -1.17 25.05
C LYS A 195 -7.48 -0.96 26.15
N ALA A 196 -6.24 -1.39 25.92
CA ALA A 196 -5.14 -1.24 26.87
C ALA A 196 -4.45 0.14 26.80
N GLY A 197 -4.84 1.00 25.85
CA GLY A 197 -4.20 2.30 25.61
C GLY A 197 -2.76 2.19 25.09
N VAL A 198 -2.43 1.10 24.41
CA VAL A 198 -1.14 0.91 23.75
C VAL A 198 -1.17 1.64 22.41
N ARG A 199 -0.15 2.46 22.14
CA ARG A 199 -0.03 3.19 20.87
C ARG A 199 0.20 2.21 19.73
N MET A 200 -0.32 2.53 18.55
CA MET A 200 -0.16 1.71 17.36
C MET A 200 0.28 2.56 16.17
N ALA A 201 1.07 1.99 15.26
CA ALA A 201 1.30 2.57 13.94
C ALA A 201 1.53 1.48 12.88
N ILE A 202 1.29 1.83 11.62
CA ILE A 202 1.62 0.98 10.47
C ILE A 202 2.92 1.47 9.83
N CYS A 203 3.83 0.55 9.53
CA CYS A 203 5.14 0.83 8.93
C CYS A 203 5.36 -0.06 7.71
N SER A 204 5.31 0.51 6.50
CA SER A 204 5.36 -0.27 5.25
C SER A 204 6.23 0.39 4.19
N THR A 205 6.77 -0.41 3.26
CA THR A 205 7.45 0.09 2.05
C THR A 205 6.48 0.41 0.91
N SER A 206 5.22 -0.02 1.02
CA SER A 206 4.15 0.24 0.05
C SER A 206 3.69 1.69 0.10
N ASN A 207 2.99 2.15 -0.94
CA ASN A 207 2.52 3.53 -0.99
C ASN A 207 1.43 3.80 0.07
N GLU A 208 1.42 5.03 0.63
CA GLU A 208 0.55 5.40 1.76
C GLU A 208 -0.94 5.24 1.45
N LYS A 209 -1.39 5.51 0.21
CA LYS A 209 -2.79 5.34 -0.17
C LYS A 209 -3.24 3.88 -0.10
N ALA A 210 -2.41 2.95 -0.58
CA ALA A 210 -2.68 1.52 -0.53
C ALA A 210 -2.73 1.03 0.93
N VAL A 211 -1.73 1.40 1.73
CA VAL A 211 -1.66 1.04 3.16
C VAL A 211 -2.88 1.56 3.92
N ARG A 212 -3.26 2.82 3.70
CA ARG A 212 -4.46 3.43 4.29
C ARG A 212 -5.72 2.66 3.92
N ALA A 213 -5.85 2.27 2.66
CA ALA A 213 -7.01 1.57 2.18
C ALA A 213 -7.08 0.12 2.72
N VAL A 214 -5.94 -0.59 2.83
CA VAL A 214 -5.84 -1.89 3.51
C VAL A 214 -6.23 -1.78 4.98
N LEU A 215 -5.65 -0.82 5.72
CA LEU A 215 -6.00 -0.60 7.13
C LEU A 215 -7.49 -0.29 7.27
N ASN A 216 -8.06 0.52 6.38
CA ASN A 216 -9.49 0.82 6.40
C ASN A 216 -10.33 -0.46 6.23
N SER A 217 -9.98 -1.31 5.27
CA SER A 217 -10.63 -2.61 5.09
C SER A 217 -10.55 -3.46 6.36
N VAL A 218 -9.36 -3.51 6.98
CA VAL A 218 -9.12 -4.28 8.19
C VAL A 218 -9.93 -3.77 9.37
N LEU A 219 -10.08 -2.45 9.55
CA LEU A 219 -10.89 -1.87 10.62
C LEU A 219 -12.41 -2.06 10.38
N ASN A 220 -12.86 -2.18 9.12
CA ASN A 220 -14.28 -2.33 8.76
C ASN A 220 -14.77 -3.76 8.50
N ALA A 221 -13.89 -4.77 8.47
CA ALA A 221 -14.25 -6.18 8.25
C ALA A 221 -15.06 -6.87 9.37
N GLY A 222 -15.68 -6.14 10.30
CA GLY A 222 -16.46 -6.70 11.42
C GLY A 222 -16.89 -5.64 12.43
N GLU A 223 -17.30 -6.07 13.63
CA GLU A 223 -17.77 -5.17 14.70
C GLU A 223 -16.77 -4.06 15.05
N PRO A 224 -17.23 -2.82 15.32
CA PRO A 224 -16.35 -1.70 15.61
C PRO A 224 -15.35 -1.98 16.74
N LEU A 225 -14.07 -1.74 16.47
CA LEU A 225 -12.99 -1.94 17.46
C LEU A 225 -12.82 -0.76 18.43
N GLY A 226 -13.55 0.34 18.23
CA GLY A 226 -13.38 1.57 18.99
C GLY A 226 -12.16 2.41 18.58
N VAL A 227 -11.57 2.11 17.42
CA VAL A 227 -10.48 2.86 16.80
C VAL A 227 -10.80 3.14 15.34
N THR A 228 -10.28 4.24 14.84
CA THR A 228 -10.44 4.73 13.47
C THR A 228 -9.08 4.81 12.77
N LEU A 229 -9.10 5.12 11.47
CA LEU A 229 -7.86 5.35 10.70
C LEU A 229 -6.97 6.44 11.31
N ASP A 230 -7.56 7.46 11.92
CA ASP A 230 -6.79 8.59 12.47
C ASP A 230 -6.10 8.24 13.80
N ASP A 231 -6.53 7.16 14.46
CA ASP A 231 -5.94 6.69 15.72
C ASP A 231 -4.68 5.85 15.52
N ILE A 232 -4.43 5.38 14.28
CA ILE A 232 -3.28 4.53 13.92
C ILE A 232 -2.49 5.20 12.79
N PRO A 233 -1.47 6.00 13.12
CA PRO A 233 -0.65 6.67 12.11
C PRO A 233 0.05 5.71 11.15
N ILE A 234 0.22 6.16 9.90
CA ILE A 234 0.78 5.38 8.81
C ILE A 234 2.11 5.99 8.37
N PHE A 235 3.17 5.21 8.44
CA PHE A 235 4.51 5.53 7.95
C PHE A 235 4.81 4.64 6.75
N ALA A 236 4.65 5.18 5.55
CA ALA A 236 4.63 4.38 4.33
C ALA A 236 5.36 5.03 3.15
N GLY A 237 5.80 4.19 2.21
CA GLY A 237 6.35 4.59 0.92
C GLY A 237 7.70 5.28 1.04
N ASP A 238 7.82 6.44 0.39
CA ASP A 238 9.07 7.21 0.29
C ASP A 238 9.20 8.27 1.39
N ILE A 239 8.47 8.12 2.52
CA ILE A 239 8.59 9.00 3.68
C ILE A 239 9.99 8.93 4.32
N VAL A 240 10.71 7.83 4.08
CA VAL A 240 12.13 7.64 4.42
C VAL A 240 12.95 7.36 3.16
N PRO A 241 14.21 7.83 3.10
CA PRO A 241 15.05 7.66 1.91
C PRO A 241 15.53 6.23 1.70
N LYS A 242 15.65 5.44 2.78
CA LYS A 242 16.07 4.04 2.75
C LYS A 242 14.93 3.17 3.26
N LYS A 243 14.57 2.16 2.46
CA LYS A 243 13.53 1.18 2.78
C LYS A 243 14.12 0.01 3.57
N LYS A 244 13.25 -0.83 4.14
CA LYS A 244 13.63 -2.11 4.76
C LYS A 244 14.61 -2.87 3.84
N PRO A 245 15.72 -3.42 4.34
CA PRO A 245 16.03 -3.72 5.75
C PRO A 245 16.62 -2.57 6.58
N ASP A 246 16.73 -1.35 6.05
CA ASP A 246 17.12 -0.18 6.85
C ASP A 246 16.05 0.13 7.91
N PRO A 247 16.43 0.45 9.17
CA PRO A 247 15.48 0.66 10.27
C PRO A 247 14.69 1.98 10.19
N ALA A 248 15.01 2.86 9.23
CA ALA A 248 14.52 4.24 9.19
C ALA A 248 13.00 4.40 9.35
N VAL A 249 12.18 3.52 8.76
CA VAL A 249 10.72 3.62 8.87
C VAL A 249 10.22 3.37 10.29
N TYR A 250 10.80 2.40 11.00
CA TYR A 250 10.46 2.11 12.39
C TYR A 250 10.99 3.16 13.35
N GLU A 251 12.22 3.65 13.11
CA GLU A 251 12.79 4.75 13.87
C GLU A 251 11.96 6.04 13.72
N LEU A 252 11.52 6.34 12.51
CA LEU A 252 10.63 7.48 12.25
C LEU A 252 9.31 7.31 13.00
N ALA A 253 8.69 6.14 12.93
CA ALA A 253 7.44 5.86 13.64
C ALA A 253 7.62 6.01 15.16
N ALA A 254 8.65 5.41 15.75
CA ALA A 254 8.92 5.54 17.17
C ALA A 254 9.19 6.99 17.58
N LYS A 255 9.94 7.75 16.78
CA LYS A 255 10.22 9.16 17.04
C LYS A 255 8.94 10.00 17.07
N GLU A 256 8.08 9.87 16.07
CA GLU A 256 6.85 10.66 15.98
C GLU A 256 5.82 10.24 17.04
N MET A 257 5.77 8.94 17.39
CA MET A 257 4.78 8.39 18.33
C MET A 257 5.16 8.52 19.80
N LEU A 258 6.46 8.52 20.12
CA LEU A 258 6.97 8.53 21.49
C LEU A 258 7.63 9.86 21.89
N GLY A 259 8.01 10.69 20.91
CA GLY A 259 8.62 12.00 21.13
C GLY A 259 10.05 11.91 21.68
N ASP A 260 10.40 12.85 22.56
CA ASP A 260 11.74 12.92 23.14
C ASP A 260 12.06 11.65 23.94
N GLY A 261 13.27 11.11 23.73
CA GLY A 261 13.70 9.88 24.37
C GLY A 261 13.18 8.59 23.72
N TRP A 262 12.55 8.65 22.54
CA TRP A 262 12.10 7.46 21.79
C TRP A 262 13.19 6.38 21.66
N LYS A 263 14.46 6.79 21.48
CA LYS A 263 15.61 5.87 21.37
C LYS A 263 15.80 4.97 22.60
N ALA A 264 15.49 5.47 23.79
CA ALA A 264 15.60 4.67 25.02
C ALA A 264 14.44 3.67 25.18
N GLN A 265 13.36 3.87 24.43
CA GLN A 265 12.12 3.10 24.48
C GLN A 265 11.99 2.09 23.33
N THR A 266 12.92 2.05 22.36
CA THR A 266 12.82 1.11 21.23
C THR A 266 12.78 -0.34 21.66
N LYS A 267 13.51 -0.71 22.72
CA LYS A 267 13.47 -2.03 23.36
C LYS A 267 12.10 -2.42 23.95
N ASP A 268 11.25 -1.42 24.19
CA ASP A 268 9.89 -1.55 24.73
C ASP A 268 8.83 -1.44 23.62
N CYS A 269 9.26 -1.33 22.36
CA CYS A 269 8.42 -1.39 21.17
C CYS A 269 8.39 -2.82 20.62
N VAL A 270 7.23 -3.23 20.12
CA VAL A 270 7.03 -4.53 19.47
C VAL A 270 6.63 -4.31 18.02
N VAL A 271 7.33 -4.97 17.10
CA VAL A 271 6.99 -5.01 15.69
C VAL A 271 6.33 -6.36 15.37
N ILE A 272 5.22 -6.33 14.64
CA ILE A 272 4.65 -7.50 13.96
C ILE A 272 5.02 -7.41 12.48
N GLU A 273 5.75 -8.39 12.00
CA GLU A 273 6.33 -8.47 10.65
C GLU A 273 6.05 -9.83 10.02
N ASP A 274 6.20 -9.98 8.71
CA ASP A 274 6.07 -11.26 8.01
C ASP A 274 7.35 -11.66 7.27
N SER A 275 8.18 -10.69 6.91
CA SER A 275 9.33 -10.87 6.02
C SER A 275 10.66 -10.75 6.76
N ARG A 276 11.68 -11.42 6.24
CA ARG A 276 13.07 -11.37 6.71
C ARG A 276 13.64 -9.97 6.64
N ILE A 277 13.42 -9.26 5.53
CA ILE A 277 13.90 -7.88 5.34
C ILE A 277 13.24 -6.92 6.35
N GLY A 278 11.97 -7.14 6.67
CA GLY A 278 11.25 -6.34 7.64
C GLY A 278 11.67 -6.64 9.07
N ALA A 279 11.84 -7.93 9.40
CA ALA A 279 12.40 -8.35 10.67
C ALA A 279 13.82 -7.76 10.89
N GLN A 280 14.68 -7.75 9.87
CA GLN A 280 15.99 -7.10 9.94
C GLN A 280 15.90 -5.61 10.26
N ALA A 281 14.96 -4.89 9.63
CA ALA A 281 14.72 -3.48 9.92
C ALA A 281 14.24 -3.28 11.36
N ALA A 282 13.33 -4.11 11.86
CA ALA A 282 12.83 -4.06 13.23
C ALA A 282 13.95 -4.27 14.26
N LYS A 283 14.77 -5.32 14.07
CA LYS A 283 15.90 -5.62 14.97
C LYS A 283 16.99 -4.56 14.88
N SER A 284 17.27 -4.02 13.70
CA SER A 284 18.22 -2.91 13.51
C SER A 284 17.76 -1.62 14.20
N ALA A 285 16.45 -1.42 14.36
CA ALA A 285 15.88 -0.31 15.14
C ALA A 285 15.95 -0.55 16.66
N GLY A 286 16.47 -1.70 17.12
CA GLY A 286 16.55 -2.09 18.52
C GLY A 286 15.21 -2.51 19.11
N MET A 287 14.26 -2.93 18.28
CA MET A 287 12.91 -3.30 18.71
C MET A 287 12.75 -4.82 18.88
N LYS A 288 11.74 -5.23 19.63
CA LYS A 288 11.27 -6.62 19.67
C LYS A 288 10.50 -6.90 18.38
N CYS A 289 10.61 -8.11 17.85
CA CYS A 289 10.00 -8.50 16.59
C CYS A 289 9.31 -9.86 16.74
N ILE A 290 8.02 -9.89 16.40
CA ILE A 290 7.25 -11.11 16.20
C ILE A 290 7.02 -11.25 14.70
N VAL A 291 7.51 -12.34 14.12
CA VAL A 291 7.24 -12.70 12.74
C VAL A 291 5.99 -13.57 12.68
N THR A 292 5.01 -13.13 11.91
CA THR A 292 3.82 -13.87 11.51
C THR A 292 3.99 -14.29 10.04
N LEU A 293 4.38 -15.53 9.78
CA LEU A 293 4.72 -16.01 8.43
C LEU A 293 3.54 -15.81 7.46
N SER A 294 3.72 -14.98 6.43
CA SER A 294 2.81 -14.92 5.29
C SER A 294 3.04 -16.14 4.41
N ILE A 295 2.05 -16.52 3.61
CA ILE A 295 2.15 -17.67 2.70
C ILE A 295 3.37 -17.62 1.76
N TYR A 296 3.86 -16.43 1.43
CA TYR A 296 5.03 -16.26 0.54
C TYR A 296 6.34 -15.99 1.28
N THR A 297 6.32 -15.93 2.62
CA THR A 297 7.52 -15.75 3.45
C THR A 297 7.81 -16.95 4.35
N GLU A 298 7.00 -18.03 4.27
CA GLU A 298 7.16 -19.25 5.09
C GLU A 298 8.53 -19.91 4.98
N SER A 299 9.18 -19.80 3.81
CA SER A 299 10.48 -20.41 3.53
C SER A 299 11.66 -19.48 3.78
N GLU A 300 11.43 -18.22 4.18
CA GLU A 300 12.52 -17.30 4.45
C GLU A 300 13.27 -17.70 5.73
N PRO A 301 14.61 -17.66 5.74
CA PRO A 301 15.38 -17.95 6.94
C PRO A 301 15.25 -16.79 7.95
N PHE A 302 15.22 -17.07 9.25
CA PHE A 302 15.20 -16.04 10.31
C PHE A 302 16.24 -16.26 11.41
N ASP A 303 16.95 -17.39 11.40
CA ASP A 303 17.80 -17.87 12.51
C ASP A 303 18.94 -16.92 12.90
N ASP A 304 19.44 -16.11 11.97
CA ASP A 304 20.57 -15.19 12.16
C ASP A 304 20.16 -13.74 12.48
N ILE A 305 18.85 -13.43 12.51
CA ILE A 305 18.34 -12.07 12.76
C ILE A 305 18.12 -11.82 14.27
N GLY A 306 17.94 -12.89 15.05
CA GLY A 306 17.54 -12.78 16.46
C GLY A 306 16.11 -12.27 16.62
N VAL A 307 15.19 -12.74 15.77
CA VAL A 307 13.74 -12.53 15.92
C VAL A 307 13.27 -13.14 17.24
N ASP A 308 12.43 -12.41 17.97
CA ASP A 308 12.01 -12.83 19.32
C ASP A 308 10.95 -13.95 19.28
N LYS A 309 10.10 -13.98 18.24
CA LYS A 309 9.10 -15.03 18.06
C LYS A 309 8.74 -15.22 16.58
N ILE A 310 8.57 -16.46 16.15
CA ILE A 310 8.04 -16.82 14.81
C ILE A 310 6.79 -17.66 15.00
N ILE A 311 5.69 -17.26 14.36
CA ILE A 311 4.37 -17.91 14.41
C ILE A 311 3.71 -17.88 13.02
N ASP A 312 2.72 -18.71 12.78
CA ASP A 312 1.95 -18.76 11.53
C ASP A 312 1.03 -17.53 11.37
N CYS A 313 0.40 -17.11 12.46
CA CYS A 313 -0.45 -15.93 12.54
C CYS A 313 -0.60 -15.48 13.99
N VAL A 314 -1.24 -14.33 14.23
CA VAL A 314 -1.56 -13.88 15.60
C VAL A 314 -2.61 -14.79 16.27
N GLY A 315 -3.57 -15.28 15.47
CA GLY A 315 -4.61 -16.21 15.90
C GLY A 315 -5.90 -15.52 16.36
N ASN A 316 -7.04 -16.07 15.97
CA ASN A 316 -8.36 -15.57 16.38
C ASN A 316 -8.67 -15.93 17.84
N GLN A 317 -9.80 -15.46 18.35
CA GLN A 317 -10.24 -15.79 19.70
C GLN A 317 -10.40 -17.31 19.88
N GLY A 318 -9.77 -17.87 20.91
CA GLY A 318 -9.73 -19.32 21.18
C GLY A 318 -8.67 -20.09 20.40
N GLU A 319 -7.92 -19.43 19.53
CA GLU A 319 -6.85 -19.99 18.70
C GLU A 319 -5.61 -19.07 18.74
N GLU A 320 -5.40 -18.35 19.84
CA GLU A 320 -4.33 -17.37 19.96
C GLU A 320 -2.96 -18.03 19.95
N ARG A 321 -2.05 -17.52 19.12
CA ARG A 321 -0.60 -17.82 19.23
C ARG A 321 0.09 -16.79 20.11
N VAL A 322 -0.41 -15.55 20.07
CA VAL A 322 0.02 -14.44 20.91
C VAL A 322 -1.15 -13.49 21.16
N SER A 323 -1.26 -12.99 22.39
CA SER A 323 -2.13 -11.89 22.79
C SER A 323 -1.29 -10.68 23.21
N LEU A 324 -1.93 -9.52 23.38
CA LEU A 324 -1.24 -8.37 23.95
C LEU A 324 -0.72 -8.66 25.38
N ALA A 325 -1.40 -9.53 26.14
CA ALA A 325 -0.98 -9.90 27.48
C ALA A 325 0.33 -10.71 27.48
N ASP A 326 0.54 -11.55 26.45
CA ASP A 326 1.79 -12.30 26.28
C ASP A 326 2.96 -11.39 25.91
N MET A 327 2.69 -10.19 25.38
CA MET A 327 3.69 -9.17 25.06
C MET A 327 4.17 -8.37 26.28
N ASP A 328 4.01 -8.90 27.50
CA ASP A 328 4.66 -8.35 28.70
C ASP A 328 6.18 -8.31 28.49
N LEU A 329 6.79 -7.12 28.52
CA LEU A 329 8.21 -6.89 28.27
C LEU A 329 9.14 -7.61 29.27
N ASN A 330 8.63 -7.97 30.44
CA ASN A 330 9.34 -8.80 31.43
C ASN A 330 8.89 -10.27 31.40
N GLY A 331 7.96 -10.60 30.50
CA GLY A 331 7.37 -11.91 30.34
C GLY A 331 8.28 -12.88 29.57
N PRO A 332 7.89 -14.17 29.52
CA PRO A 332 8.70 -15.23 28.95
C PRO A 332 8.74 -15.23 27.42
N LEU A 333 7.94 -14.40 26.73
CA LEU A 333 7.87 -14.38 25.27
C LEU A 333 9.21 -14.00 24.60
N TRP A 334 10.06 -13.25 25.31
CA TRP A 334 11.25 -12.61 24.74
C TRP A 334 12.57 -13.29 25.10
N ASN A 335 12.53 -14.43 25.78
CA ASN A 335 13.71 -15.16 26.28
C ASN A 335 13.97 -16.44 25.51
#